data_AF-A0A9W7W765-F1
#
_entry.id   AF-A0A9W7W765-F1
#
_cell.length_a   1.000
_cell.length_b   1.000
_cell.length_c   1.000
_cell.angle_alpha   90.00
_cell.angle_beta   90.00
_cell.angle_gamma   90.00
#
_symmetry.space_group_name_H-M   'P 1'
#
loop_
_entity.id
_entity.type
_entity.pdbx_description
1 polymer ?
#
loop_
_entity_poly.entity_id
_entity_poly.type
_entity_poly.pdbx_seq_one_letter_code
_entity_poly.pdbx_strand_id
1 'polypeptide(L)'
;MATQNHASFYTIYTRLTSTYNYPVLASASPYPHEKDLSHHIANLQLHPALECILHILNGDLTSAHFLLRHMQSPPAWEGMYIHGILHRIEGDYRNAEAWYGDVCDSECFKQCWPEGVEAAKGFIQDVERLRKEKVGNESELARVSKKEFDALVEWCKAQFGTDRWEDGTKAWVEPSEKIREMAAKQTMGGEGWRQF
;
A
#
# COMPACT_ATOMS: atom_id res chain seq x y z
N MET A 1 1.27 -32.33 -6.65
CA MET A 1 1.38 -31.01 -5.99
C MET A 1 -0.01 -30.64 -5.52
N ALA A 2 -0.24 -30.48 -4.22
CA ALA A 2 -1.54 -30.09 -3.71
C ALA A 2 -1.80 -28.63 -4.12
N THR A 3 -2.88 -28.39 -4.86
CA THR A 3 -3.41 -27.04 -5.08
C THR A 3 -3.76 -26.47 -3.71
N GLN A 4 -2.98 -25.50 -3.23
CA GLN A 4 -3.30 -24.80 -2.00
C GLN A 4 -4.59 -24.00 -2.22
N ASN A 5 -5.55 -24.19 -1.33
CA ASN A 5 -6.86 -23.56 -1.43
C ASN A 5 -6.75 -22.07 -1.06
N HIS A 6 -6.56 -21.19 -2.04
CA HIS A 6 -6.49 -19.73 -1.84
C HIS A 6 -7.89 -19.07 -1.87
N ALA A 7 -8.92 -19.73 -1.33
CA ALA A 7 -10.31 -19.32 -1.50
C ALA A 7 -10.77 -18.11 -0.67
N SER A 8 -9.91 -17.52 0.18
CA SER A 8 -10.33 -16.40 1.04
C SER A 8 -9.22 -15.40 1.30
N PHE A 9 -9.62 -14.17 1.65
CA PHE A 9 -8.73 -13.13 2.17
C PHE A 9 -7.85 -13.66 3.31
N TYR A 10 -8.45 -14.30 4.32
CA TYR A 10 -7.73 -14.79 5.49
C TYR A 10 -6.65 -15.81 5.14
N THR A 11 -6.91 -16.69 4.17
CA THR A 11 -5.94 -17.69 3.74
C THR A 11 -4.73 -17.05 3.07
N ILE A 12 -4.95 -16.09 2.18
CA ILE A 12 -3.86 -15.38 1.49
C ILE A 12 -3.12 -14.47 2.49
N TYR A 13 -3.84 -13.70 3.30
CA TYR A 13 -3.25 -12.80 4.30
C TYR A 13 -2.37 -13.57 5.30
N THR A 14 -2.88 -14.67 5.85
CA THR A 14 -2.12 -15.51 6.80
C THR A 14 -0.87 -16.08 6.14
N ARG A 15 -0.99 -16.56 4.89
CA ARG A 15 0.16 -17.09 4.15
C ARG A 15 1.25 -16.02 3.97
N LEU A 16 0.89 -14.86 3.42
CA LEU A 16 1.85 -13.79 3.16
C LEU A 16 2.53 -13.32 4.44
N THR A 17 1.76 -13.13 5.51
CA THR A 17 2.24 -12.56 6.78
C THR A 17 2.96 -13.56 7.70
N SER A 18 2.83 -14.87 7.45
CA SER A 18 3.60 -15.91 8.15
C SER A 18 4.85 -16.34 7.38
N THR A 19 4.92 -16.06 6.08
CA THR A 19 6.03 -16.47 5.20
C THR A 19 7.01 -15.32 4.96
N TYR A 20 6.52 -14.10 4.84
CA TYR A 20 7.31 -12.92 4.50
C TYR A 20 7.20 -11.86 5.61
N ASN A 21 8.27 -11.09 5.78
CA ASN A 21 8.25 -9.92 6.66
C ASN A 21 7.36 -8.83 6.06
N TYR A 22 6.77 -8.00 6.92
CA TYR A 22 6.05 -6.82 6.46
C TYR A 22 7.01 -5.87 5.75
N PRO A 23 6.64 -5.34 4.57
CA PRO A 23 7.58 -4.61 3.73
C PRO A 23 7.98 -3.30 4.39
N VAL A 24 9.29 -3.13 4.53
CA VAL A 24 9.95 -1.88 4.92
C VAL A 24 10.56 -1.23 3.68
N LEU A 25 11.21 -2.04 2.87
CA LEU A 25 11.81 -1.69 1.58
C LEU A 25 11.19 -2.57 0.49
N ALA A 26 11.24 -2.10 -0.76
CA ALA A 26 10.89 -2.93 -1.90
C ALA A 26 11.75 -4.21 -1.95
N SER A 27 11.13 -5.31 -2.40
CA SER A 27 11.83 -6.56 -2.66
C SER A 27 13.01 -6.32 -3.62
N ALA A 28 14.13 -7.02 -3.39
CA ALA A 28 15.25 -7.01 -4.33
C ALA A 28 14.86 -7.63 -5.69
N SER A 29 13.84 -8.50 -5.71
CA SER A 29 13.25 -9.04 -6.92
C SER A 29 12.23 -8.05 -7.50
N PRO A 30 12.25 -7.80 -8.82
CA PRO A 30 11.21 -7.00 -9.48
C PRO A 30 9.88 -7.76 -9.63
N TYR A 31 9.86 -9.06 -9.31
CA TYR A 31 8.67 -9.90 -9.34
C TYR A 31 8.06 -10.06 -7.95
N PRO A 32 6.73 -10.32 -7.88
CA PRO A 32 6.08 -10.71 -6.64
C PRO A 32 6.76 -11.91 -5.99
N HIS A 33 6.67 -12.01 -4.67
CA HIS A 33 7.14 -13.15 -3.89
C HIS A 33 6.55 -14.46 -4.41
N GLU A 34 5.25 -14.46 -4.69
CA GLU A 34 4.55 -15.59 -5.30
C GLU A 34 3.71 -15.11 -6.50
N LYS A 35 4.19 -15.41 -7.72
CA LYS A 35 3.55 -14.97 -8.97
C LYS A 35 2.11 -15.48 -9.12
N ASP A 36 1.88 -16.73 -8.73
CA ASP A 36 0.55 -17.33 -8.86
C ASP A 36 -0.46 -16.70 -7.89
N LEU A 37 -0.01 -16.14 -6.75
CA LEU A 37 -0.89 -15.48 -5.79
C LEU A 37 -1.52 -14.21 -6.37
N SER A 38 -0.85 -13.48 -7.26
CA SER A 38 -1.42 -12.25 -7.84
C SER A 38 -2.77 -12.49 -8.53
N HIS A 39 -2.89 -13.60 -9.26
CA HIS A 39 -4.16 -14.00 -9.88
C HIS A 39 -5.21 -14.41 -8.84
N HIS A 40 -4.80 -15.11 -7.78
CA HIS A 40 -5.73 -15.51 -6.72
C HIS A 40 -6.22 -14.30 -5.92
N ILE A 41 -5.35 -13.32 -5.64
CA ILE A 41 -5.70 -12.05 -5.00
C ILE A 41 -6.79 -11.33 -5.81
N ALA A 42 -6.57 -11.13 -7.11
CA ALA A 42 -7.55 -10.47 -7.98
C ALA A 42 -8.89 -11.24 -8.07
N ASN A 43 -8.85 -12.58 -8.05
CA ASN A 43 -10.06 -13.41 -8.09
C ASN A 43 -10.90 -13.36 -6.81
N LEU A 44 -10.34 -12.90 -5.69
CA LEU A 44 -11.16 -12.66 -4.50
C LEU A 44 -12.15 -11.51 -4.73
N GLN A 45 -11.85 -10.60 -5.67
CA GLN A 45 -12.65 -9.42 -5.98
C GLN A 45 -13.05 -8.67 -4.70
N LEU A 46 -12.05 -8.33 -3.88
CA LEU A 46 -12.28 -7.63 -2.63
C LEU A 46 -12.59 -6.15 -2.89
N HIS A 47 -12.89 -5.41 -1.83
CA HIS A 47 -12.73 -3.96 -1.90
C HIS A 47 -11.29 -3.64 -2.37
N PRO A 48 -11.09 -2.72 -3.34
CA PRO A 48 -9.77 -2.50 -3.92
C PRO A 48 -8.68 -2.15 -2.89
N ALA A 49 -9.03 -1.50 -1.77
CA ALA A 49 -8.07 -1.24 -0.69
C ALA A 49 -7.47 -2.53 -0.09
N LEU A 50 -8.29 -3.56 0.17
CA LEU A 50 -7.82 -4.84 0.70
C LEU A 50 -7.01 -5.61 -0.35
N GLU A 51 -7.43 -5.54 -1.62
CA GLU A 51 -6.69 -6.13 -2.75
C GLU A 51 -5.30 -5.50 -2.89
N CYS A 52 -5.20 -4.16 -2.84
CA CYS A 52 -3.93 -3.43 -2.84
C CYS A 52 -3.01 -3.89 -1.70
N ILE A 53 -3.54 -4.03 -0.48
CA ILE A 53 -2.74 -4.47 0.68
C ILE A 53 -2.16 -5.87 0.43
N LEU A 54 -2.96 -6.81 -0.08
CA LEU A 54 -2.47 -8.15 -0.41
C LEU A 54 -1.40 -8.12 -1.51
N HIS A 55 -1.58 -7.32 -2.54
CA HIS A 55 -0.55 -7.14 -3.58
C HIS A 55 0.75 -6.57 -3.00
N ILE A 56 0.68 -5.56 -2.14
CA ILE A 56 1.87 -4.98 -1.48
C ILE A 56 2.58 -6.02 -0.61
N LEU A 57 1.84 -6.80 0.19
CA LEU A 57 2.39 -7.88 1.00
C LEU A 57 3.01 -9.01 0.16
N ASN A 58 2.51 -9.24 -1.06
CA ASN A 58 3.12 -10.16 -2.03
C ASN A 58 4.30 -9.52 -2.80
N GLY A 59 4.67 -8.26 -2.53
CA GLY A 59 5.68 -7.54 -3.29
C GLY A 59 5.26 -7.17 -4.71
N ASP A 60 3.98 -7.31 -5.06
CA ASP A 60 3.40 -6.96 -6.35
C ASP A 60 3.01 -5.48 -6.41
N LEU A 61 4.02 -4.61 -6.36
CA LEU A 61 3.82 -3.16 -6.30
C LEU A 61 3.16 -2.61 -7.57
N THR A 62 3.32 -3.28 -8.71
CA THR A 62 2.71 -2.87 -10.00
C THR A 62 1.19 -3.02 -9.95
N SER A 63 0.69 -4.17 -9.50
CA SER A 63 -0.76 -4.39 -9.36
C SER A 63 -1.37 -3.45 -8.32
N ALA A 64 -0.67 -3.22 -7.20
CA ALA A 64 -1.09 -2.25 -6.19
C ALA A 64 -1.20 -0.84 -6.79
N HIS A 65 -0.17 -0.36 -7.49
CA HIS A 65 -0.18 0.93 -8.19
C HIS A 65 -1.32 1.07 -9.18
N PHE A 66 -1.66 0.00 -9.90
CA PHE A 66 -2.77 0.02 -10.85
C PHE A 66 -4.10 0.31 -10.17
N LEU A 67 -4.41 -0.39 -9.08
CA LEU A 67 -5.65 -0.19 -8.34
C LEU A 67 -5.70 1.18 -7.63
N LEU A 68 -4.60 1.57 -6.97
CA LEU A 68 -4.54 2.82 -6.20
C LEU A 68 -4.73 4.06 -7.06
N ARG A 69 -4.39 3.98 -8.36
CA ARG A 69 -4.61 5.09 -9.30
C ARG A 69 -6.08 5.51 -9.41
N HIS A 70 -7.01 4.64 -9.04
CA HIS A 70 -8.45 4.88 -9.04
C HIS A 70 -8.99 5.37 -7.68
N MET A 71 -8.15 5.49 -6.65
CA MET A 71 -8.51 5.86 -5.28
C MET A 71 -7.56 6.93 -4.71
N GLN A 72 -7.18 7.91 -5.55
CA GLN A 72 -6.18 8.92 -5.20
C GLN A 72 -6.79 10.22 -4.65
N SER A 73 -8.10 10.28 -4.40
CA SER A 73 -8.78 11.52 -4.02
C SER A 73 -9.82 11.29 -2.94
N PRO A 74 -10.10 12.31 -2.11
CA PRO A 74 -11.20 12.24 -1.16
C PRO A 74 -12.52 11.91 -1.88
N PRO A 75 -13.37 11.05 -1.31
CA PRO A 75 -13.30 10.52 0.06
C PRO A 75 -12.55 9.18 0.21
N ALA A 76 -11.80 8.70 -0.80
CA ALA A 76 -11.05 7.42 -0.73
C ALA A 76 -9.75 7.55 0.07
N TRP A 77 -9.87 7.95 1.34
CA TRP A 77 -8.74 8.23 2.23
C TRP A 77 -7.85 7.01 2.44
N GLU A 78 -8.43 5.81 2.51
CA GLU A 78 -7.71 4.56 2.61
C GLU A 78 -6.86 4.29 1.37
N GLY A 79 -7.37 4.57 0.16
CA GLY A 79 -6.60 4.44 -1.07
C GLY A 79 -5.45 5.44 -1.11
N MET A 80 -5.70 6.70 -0.75
CA MET A 80 -4.67 7.72 -0.63
C MET A 80 -3.59 7.32 0.38
N TYR A 81 -3.98 6.77 1.53
CA TYR A 81 -3.04 6.34 2.56
C TYR A 81 -2.19 5.14 2.13
N ILE A 82 -2.82 4.12 1.53
CA ILE A 82 -2.11 2.96 0.97
C ILE A 82 -1.11 3.40 -0.12
N HIS A 83 -1.44 4.44 -0.90
CA HIS A 83 -0.51 5.04 -1.87
C HIS A 83 0.73 5.64 -1.20
N GLY A 84 0.56 6.32 -0.06
CA GLY A 84 1.68 6.77 0.77
C GLY A 84 2.56 5.62 1.26
N ILE A 85 1.95 4.53 1.75
CA ILE A 85 2.67 3.31 2.15
C ILE A 85 3.46 2.73 0.98
N LEU A 86 2.84 2.64 -0.21
CA LEU A 86 3.48 2.14 -1.43
C LEU A 86 4.72 2.95 -1.79
N HIS A 87 4.60 4.28 -1.83
CA HIS A 87 5.75 5.15 -2.12
C HIS A 87 6.85 5.07 -1.06
N ARG A 88 6.52 4.87 0.22
CA ARG A 88 7.53 4.63 1.26
C ARG A 88 8.35 3.37 0.95
N ILE A 89 7.69 2.28 0.55
CA ILE A 89 8.33 1.00 0.22
C ILE A 89 9.21 1.13 -1.05
N GLU A 90 8.74 1.85 -2.07
CA GLU A 90 9.50 2.17 -3.28
C GLU A 90 10.70 3.11 -3.04
N GLY A 91 10.64 3.84 -1.92
CA GLY A 91 11.65 4.80 -1.49
C GLY A 91 11.50 6.18 -2.11
N ASP A 92 10.28 6.57 -2.48
CA ASP A 92 9.86 7.95 -2.77
C ASP A 92 9.32 8.61 -1.49
N TYR A 93 10.23 8.87 -0.56
CA TYR A 93 9.90 9.28 0.80
C TYR A 93 9.21 10.64 0.90
N ARG A 94 9.62 11.60 0.07
CA ARG A 94 9.00 12.94 0.06
C ARG A 94 7.52 12.86 -0.35
N ASN A 95 7.21 12.00 -1.32
CA ASN A 95 5.83 11.79 -1.76
C ASN A 95 5.04 11.01 -0.71
N ALA A 96 5.65 10.00 -0.07
CA ALA A 96 5.05 9.31 1.06
C ALA A 96 4.67 10.26 2.21
N GLU A 97 5.57 11.18 2.59
CA GLU A 97 5.29 12.19 3.62
C GLU A 97 4.15 13.14 3.23
N ALA A 98 4.05 13.50 1.94
CA ALA A 98 2.97 14.33 1.42
C ALA A 98 1.62 13.61 1.53
N TRP A 99 1.54 12.36 1.09
CA TRP A 99 0.35 11.53 1.25
C TRP A 99 -0.05 11.38 2.72
N TYR A 100 0.92 11.16 3.62
CA TYR A 100 0.64 11.03 5.06
C TYR A 100 0.11 12.33 5.65
N GLY A 101 0.61 13.48 5.17
CA GLY A 101 0.06 14.78 5.52
C GLY A 101 -1.37 14.98 5.02
N ASP A 102 -1.67 14.57 3.79
CA ASP A 102 -3.00 14.75 3.18
C ASP A 102 -4.08 13.89 3.86
N VAL A 103 -3.71 12.72 4.42
CA VAL A 103 -4.66 11.77 5.03
C VAL A 103 -4.62 11.74 6.55
N CYS A 104 -3.79 12.57 7.21
CA CYS A 104 -3.54 12.45 8.65
C CYS A 104 -4.80 12.62 9.53
N ASP A 105 -5.81 13.30 9.01
CA ASP A 105 -7.07 13.51 9.71
C ASP A 105 -8.12 12.41 9.49
N SER A 106 -7.89 11.50 8.55
CA SER A 106 -8.79 10.38 8.27
C SER A 106 -8.82 9.34 9.39
N GLU A 107 -9.93 8.61 9.51
CA GLU A 107 -10.10 7.58 10.53
C GLU A 107 -9.12 6.42 10.35
N CYS A 108 -8.88 5.99 9.10
CA CYS A 108 -7.95 4.91 8.80
C CYS A 108 -6.51 5.26 9.22
N PHE A 109 -6.08 6.49 8.96
CA PHE A 109 -4.76 6.94 9.38
C PHE A 109 -4.64 7.02 10.91
N LYS A 110 -5.63 7.64 11.58
CA LYS A 110 -5.67 7.77 13.05
C LYS A 110 -5.68 6.41 13.76
N GLN A 111 -6.28 5.39 13.16
CA GLN A 111 -6.23 4.03 13.68
C GLN A 111 -4.82 3.42 13.60
N CYS A 112 -4.08 3.67 12.52
CA CYS A 112 -2.70 3.18 12.36
C CYS A 112 -1.69 3.94 13.21
N TRP A 113 -1.88 5.26 13.33
CA TRP A 113 -0.97 6.20 13.96
C TRP A 113 -1.69 7.05 15.01
N PRO A 114 -2.16 6.45 16.13
CA PRO A 114 -2.80 7.21 17.20
C PRO A 114 -1.85 8.24 17.84
N GLU A 115 -0.53 8.06 17.69
CA GLU A 115 0.50 9.01 18.11
C GLU A 115 0.60 10.25 17.20
N GLY A 116 -0.10 10.25 16.05
CA GLY A 116 -0.19 11.37 15.12
C GLY A 116 0.79 11.33 13.94
N VAL A 117 0.64 12.29 13.02
CA VAL A 117 1.38 12.33 11.75
C VAL A 117 2.90 12.46 11.92
N GLU A 118 3.36 13.11 12.98
CA GLU A 118 4.81 13.26 13.23
C GLU A 118 5.48 11.92 13.57
N ALA A 119 4.78 11.02 14.29
CA ALA A 119 5.28 9.67 14.53
C ALA A 119 5.36 8.86 13.23
N ALA A 120 4.34 8.99 12.37
CA ALA A 120 4.29 8.32 11.07
C ALA A 120 5.40 8.82 10.13
N LYS A 121 5.66 10.13 10.09
CA LYS A 121 6.76 10.72 9.32
C LYS A 121 8.14 10.35 9.90
N GLY A 122 8.26 10.29 11.22
CA GLY A 122 9.47 9.75 11.87
C GLY A 122 9.79 8.33 11.41
N PHE A 123 8.77 7.48 11.26
CA PHE A 123 8.95 6.16 10.68
C PHE A 123 9.43 6.21 9.22
N ILE A 124 8.86 7.07 8.38
CA ILE A 124 9.35 7.27 7.00
C ILE A 124 10.85 7.64 6.99
N GLN A 125 11.27 8.55 7.87
CA GLN A 125 12.66 8.99 7.98
C GLN A 125 13.60 7.87 8.43
N ASP A 126 13.18 7.03 9.37
CA ASP A 126 13.97 5.87 9.79
C ASP A 126 14.11 4.83 8.65
N VAL A 127 13.06 4.61 7.86
CA VAL A 127 13.11 3.76 6.66
C VAL A 127 14.04 4.35 5.60
N GLU A 128 14.00 5.67 5.40
CA GLU A 128 14.89 6.38 4.48
C GLU A 128 16.36 6.23 4.89
N ARG A 129 16.66 6.43 6.17
CA ARG A 129 18.01 6.25 6.73
C ARG A 129 18.49 4.81 6.59
N LEU A 130 17.62 3.83 6.86
CA LEU A 130 17.95 2.42 6.61
C LEU A 130 18.32 2.19 5.15
N ARG A 131 17.56 2.73 4.19
CA ARG A 131 17.82 2.53 2.77
C ARG A 131 19.09 3.21 2.29
N LYS A 132 19.25 4.50 2.58
CA LYS A 132 20.29 5.38 2.05
C LYS A 132 21.61 5.24 2.80
N GLU A 133 21.55 5.20 4.13
CA GLU A 133 22.73 5.24 5.00
C GLU A 133 23.09 3.85 5.56
N LYS A 134 22.21 2.87 5.41
CA LYS A 134 22.33 1.54 6.04
C LYS A 134 22.37 1.61 7.57
N VAL A 135 21.74 2.64 8.13
CA VAL A 135 21.64 2.85 9.58
C VAL A 135 20.22 2.55 10.03
N GLY A 136 20.09 1.64 11.01
CA GLY A 136 18.81 1.23 11.58
C GLY A 136 18.73 -0.28 11.78
N ASN A 137 17.65 -0.73 12.42
CA ASN A 137 17.36 -2.15 12.58
C ASN A 137 16.13 -2.49 11.73
N GLU A 138 16.35 -3.18 10.61
CA GLU A 138 15.29 -3.58 9.69
C GLU A 138 14.21 -4.43 10.37
N SER A 139 14.58 -5.27 11.34
CA SER A 139 13.61 -6.09 12.08
C SER A 139 12.70 -5.24 12.97
N GLU A 140 13.22 -4.18 13.60
CA GLU A 140 12.39 -3.24 14.37
C GLU A 140 11.47 -2.44 13.45
N LEU A 141 11.97 -1.95 12.31
CA LEU A 141 11.16 -1.25 11.33
C LEU A 141 10.08 -2.18 10.73
N ALA A 142 10.37 -3.46 10.55
CA ALA A 142 9.39 -4.44 10.10
C ALA A 142 8.29 -4.68 11.15
N ARG A 143 8.59 -4.58 12.46
CA ARG A 143 7.57 -4.62 13.52
C ARG A 143 6.67 -3.39 13.49
N VAL A 144 7.23 -2.20 13.21
CA VAL A 144 6.44 -0.97 13.04
C VAL A 144 5.56 -1.06 11.78
N SER A 145 6.14 -1.48 10.65
CA SER A 145 5.39 -1.77 9.42
C SER A 145 4.26 -2.77 9.67
N LYS A 146 4.53 -3.84 10.42
CA LYS A 146 3.51 -4.80 10.83
C LYS A 146 2.35 -4.16 11.60
N LYS A 147 2.63 -3.34 12.62
CA LYS A 147 1.59 -2.64 13.39
C LYS A 147 0.72 -1.78 12.47
N GLU A 148 1.35 -1.05 11.54
CA GLU A 148 0.64 -0.19 10.59
C GLU A 148 -0.28 -0.98 9.65
N PHE A 149 0.24 -2.03 8.99
CA PHE A 149 -0.54 -2.87 8.09
C PHE A 149 -1.67 -3.61 8.82
N ASP A 150 -1.40 -4.20 9.99
CA ASP A 150 -2.44 -4.88 10.76
C ASP A 150 -3.58 -3.92 11.14
N ALA A 151 -3.23 -2.73 11.64
CA ALA A 151 -4.23 -1.72 12.01
C ALA A 151 -5.07 -1.27 10.80
N LEU A 152 -4.43 -1.10 9.64
CA LEU A 152 -5.09 -0.71 8.40
C LEU A 152 -6.00 -1.83 7.87
N VAL A 153 -5.53 -3.08 7.89
CA VAL A 153 -6.31 -4.25 7.50
C VAL A 153 -7.54 -4.40 8.39
N GLU A 154 -7.38 -4.26 9.71
CA GLU A 154 -8.53 -4.32 10.62
C GLU A 154 -9.52 -3.19 10.36
N TRP A 155 -9.06 -1.97 10.07
CA TRP A 155 -9.95 -0.87 9.68
C TRP A 155 -10.70 -1.20 8.39
N CYS A 156 -9.98 -1.59 7.34
CA CYS A 156 -10.58 -1.94 6.04
C CYS A 156 -11.59 -3.09 6.16
N LYS A 157 -11.29 -4.12 6.96
CA LYS A 157 -12.23 -5.22 7.23
C LYS A 157 -13.49 -4.74 7.92
N ALA A 158 -13.37 -3.84 8.90
CA ALA A 158 -14.51 -3.29 9.62
C ALA A 158 -15.40 -2.43 8.71
N GLN A 159 -14.81 -1.69 7.77
CA GLN A 159 -15.55 -0.82 6.84
C GLN A 159 -16.17 -1.59 5.66
N PHE A 160 -15.44 -2.54 5.10
CA PHE A 160 -15.74 -3.11 3.78
C PHE A 160 -16.06 -4.61 3.81
N GLY A 161 -15.76 -5.30 4.91
CA GLY A 161 -15.76 -6.75 4.97
C GLY A 161 -14.65 -7.39 4.15
N THR A 162 -14.65 -8.72 4.06
CA THR A 162 -13.70 -9.50 3.25
C THR A 162 -14.40 -10.36 2.19
N ASP A 163 -15.70 -10.14 2.01
CA ASP A 163 -16.49 -10.86 1.03
C ASP A 163 -16.27 -10.26 -0.35
N ARG A 164 -16.72 -11.02 -1.35
CA ARG A 164 -16.67 -10.62 -2.75
C ARG A 164 -17.45 -9.30 -2.94
N TRP A 165 -16.77 -8.30 -3.47
CA TRP A 165 -17.31 -6.99 -3.79
C TRP A 165 -17.75 -6.97 -5.26
N GLU A 166 -19.05 -7.12 -5.51
CA GLU A 166 -19.59 -7.32 -6.86
C GLU A 166 -19.40 -6.13 -7.82
N ASP A 167 -19.27 -4.91 -7.29
CA ASP A 167 -19.07 -3.70 -8.09
C ASP A 167 -17.97 -2.79 -7.52
N GLY A 168 -16.73 -3.08 -7.90
CA GLY A 168 -15.54 -2.34 -7.47
C GLY A 168 -15.50 -0.88 -7.95
N THR A 169 -16.29 -0.50 -8.96
CA THR A 169 -16.32 0.89 -9.47
C THR A 169 -16.88 1.88 -8.44
N LYS A 170 -17.63 1.39 -7.46
CA LYS A 170 -18.14 2.20 -6.35
C LYS A 170 -17.05 2.72 -5.41
N ALA A 171 -15.88 2.08 -5.41
CA ALA A 171 -14.71 2.55 -4.68
C ALA A 171 -13.90 3.59 -5.49
N TRP A 172 -14.16 3.70 -6.80
CA TRP A 172 -13.39 4.58 -7.66
C TRP A 172 -13.80 6.03 -7.43
N VAL A 173 -12.81 6.86 -7.18
CA VAL A 173 -12.99 8.30 -7.01
C VAL A 173 -12.29 8.99 -8.15
N GLU A 174 -13.01 9.86 -8.85
CA GLU A 174 -12.44 10.66 -9.92
C GLU A 174 -11.22 11.43 -9.38
N PRO A 175 -10.07 11.41 -10.09
CA PRO A 175 -8.91 12.17 -9.67
C PRO A 175 -9.26 13.65 -9.58
N SER A 176 -8.92 14.29 -8.46
CA SER A 176 -9.05 15.74 -8.30
C SER A 176 -8.27 16.49 -9.38
N GLU A 177 -8.66 17.74 -9.66
CA GLU A 177 -8.01 18.60 -10.66
C GLU A 177 -6.50 18.73 -10.41
N LYS A 178 -6.09 18.90 -9.15
CA LYS A 178 -4.67 18.91 -8.73
C LYS A 178 -3.92 17.65 -9.18
N ILE A 179 -4.54 16.48 -9.04
CA ILE A 179 -3.94 15.19 -9.43
C ILE A 179 -3.90 15.04 -10.95
N ARG A 180 -4.95 15.50 -11.66
CA ARG A 180 -4.96 15.53 -13.12
C ARG A 180 -3.85 16.43 -13.66
N GLU A 181 -3.64 17.60 -13.07
CA GLU A 181 -2.55 18.51 -13.45
C GLU A 181 -1.18 17.91 -13.16
N MET A 182 -0.98 17.25 -12.01
CA MET A 182 0.27 16.56 -11.69
C MET A 182 0.56 15.43 -12.68
N ALA A 183 -0.44 14.58 -12.98
CA ALA A 183 -0.31 13.51 -13.96
C ALA A 183 -0.05 14.07 -15.37
N ALA A 184 -0.69 15.17 -15.75
CA ALA A 184 -0.49 15.86 -17.01
C ALA A 184 0.92 16.47 -17.11
N LYS A 185 1.44 17.06 -16.02
CA LYS A 185 2.82 17.57 -15.93
C LYS A 185 3.85 16.44 -16.02
N GLN A 186 3.58 15.28 -15.40
CA GLN A 186 4.42 14.09 -15.54
C GLN A 186 4.40 13.47 -16.95
N THR A 187 3.32 13.68 -17.72
CA THR A 187 3.18 13.18 -19.09
C THR A 187 3.75 14.14 -20.13
N MET A 188 3.68 15.46 -19.90
CA MET A 188 4.06 16.50 -20.86
C MET A 188 5.39 17.22 -20.55
N GLY A 189 5.91 17.12 -19.32
CA GLY A 189 7.15 17.76 -18.90
C GLY A 189 8.18 16.71 -18.46
N GLY A 190 9.29 16.60 -19.20
CA GLY A 190 10.38 15.65 -18.99
C GLY A 190 11.20 15.81 -17.69
N GLU A 191 10.55 15.95 -16.55
CA GLU A 191 11.16 15.89 -15.20
C GLU A 191 10.75 14.59 -14.47
N GLY A 192 10.79 13.48 -15.19
CA GLY A 192 10.53 12.15 -14.66
C GLY A 192 11.30 11.13 -15.48
N TRP A 193 12.62 11.06 -15.29
CA TRP A 193 13.42 10.02 -15.93
C TRP A 193 12.95 8.64 -15.47
N ARG A 194 12.19 7.95 -16.33
CA ARG A 194 12.33 6.51 -16.52
C ARG A 194 13.17 6.32 -17.78
N GLN A 195 14.42 5.93 -17.61
CA GLN A 195 15.14 5.30 -18.71
C GLN A 195 14.65 3.86 -18.80
N PHE A 196 14.18 3.47 -19.99
CA PHE A 196 13.97 2.07 -20.36
C PHE A 196 15.29 1.45 -20.78
#